data_AF-A0A917TNW6-F1
#
_entry.id   AF-A0A917TNW6-F1
#
_cell.length_a   1.000
_cell.length_b   1.000
_cell.length_c   1.000
_cell.angle_alpha   90.00
_cell.angle_beta   90.00
_cell.angle_gamma   90.00
#
_symmetry.space_group_name_H-M   'P 1'
#
loop_
_entity.id
_entity.type
_entity.pdbx_description
1 polymer ?
#
loop_
_entity_poly.entity_id
_entity_poly.type
_entity_poly.pdbx_seq_one_letter_code
_entity_poly.pdbx_strand_id
1 'polypeptide(L)'
;MTTSLTVMLLIICVLYLIFLFKTIKHRKKITCMTGMMISMALGMSIGIIIGIILGIIYSSNIFTSTVLGMLIGIIAGVLPGLTISMMAVLDGLLSGAMGGMMGAMLGVMVSSEYRDIIVKLMFLLFVFTLLIVFYILNEELDIDHKSILHNHVVMAFLIVAFFVIFNQLGPVFPGDNVNQHDGHGEESHDLSNPLKDLKDYEHE
;
A
#
# COMPACT_ATOMS: atom_id res chain seq x y z
N MET A 1 10.31 -10.53 11.58
CA MET A 1 9.46 -9.40 11.19
C MET A 1 9.94 -8.17 11.93
N THR A 2 10.22 -7.10 11.21
CA THR A 2 10.64 -5.81 11.78
C THR A 2 9.50 -5.23 12.61
N THR A 3 9.83 -4.75 13.80
CA THR A 3 8.89 -4.07 14.71
C THR A 3 8.14 -2.93 14.01
N SER A 4 8.80 -2.22 13.08
CA SER A 4 8.21 -1.18 12.24
C SER A 4 7.05 -1.67 11.36
N LEU A 5 7.19 -2.85 10.74
CA LEU A 5 6.14 -3.42 9.88
C LEU A 5 4.90 -3.80 10.71
N THR A 6 5.10 -4.42 11.87
CA THR A 6 3.99 -4.76 12.78
C THR A 6 3.26 -3.52 13.30
N VAL A 7 3.99 -2.44 13.62
CA VAL A 7 3.41 -1.16 14.05
C VAL A 7 2.60 -0.54 12.91
N MET A 8 3.13 -0.52 11.69
CA MET A 8 2.43 0.00 10.52
C MET A 8 1.11 -0.75 10.26
N LEU A 9 1.15 -2.08 10.29
CA LEU A 9 -0.04 -2.92 10.05
C LEU A 9 -1.09 -2.70 11.15
N LEU A 10 -0.66 -2.56 12.40
CA LEU A 10 -1.54 -2.23 13.51
C LEU A 10 -2.20 -0.85 13.32
N ILE A 11 -1.46 0.16 12.90
CA ILE A 11 -2.00 1.51 12.62
C ILE A 11 -3.04 1.45 11.50
N ILE A 12 -2.77 0.75 10.39
CA ILE A 12 -3.74 0.59 9.29
C ILE A 12 -5.02 -0.05 9.80
N CYS A 13 -4.88 -1.12 10.57
CA CYS A 13 -6.01 -1.87 11.10
C CYS A 13 -6.87 -1.00 12.04
N VAL A 14 -6.24 -0.28 12.96
CA VAL A 14 -6.91 0.66 13.88
C VAL A 14 -7.60 1.78 13.10
N LEU A 15 -6.90 2.40 12.13
CA LEU A 15 -7.45 3.50 11.34
C LEU A 15 -8.65 3.04 10.50
N TYR A 16 -8.56 1.85 9.90
CA TYR A 16 -9.65 1.21 9.19
C TYR A 16 -10.85 0.92 10.09
N LEU A 17 -10.62 0.37 11.29
CA LEU A 17 -11.68 0.10 12.28
C LEU A 17 -12.38 1.38 12.73
N ILE A 18 -11.63 2.44 13.02
CA ILE A 18 -12.19 3.76 13.40
C ILE A 18 -13.05 4.30 12.24
N PHE A 19 -12.54 4.22 11.02
CA PHE A 19 -13.26 4.69 9.83
C PHE A 19 -14.53 3.89 9.60
N LEU A 20 -14.45 2.56 9.67
CA LEU A 20 -15.60 1.66 9.62
C LEU A 20 -16.62 2.01 10.68
N PHE A 21 -16.22 2.17 11.94
CA PHE A 21 -17.12 2.48 13.04
C PHE A 21 -17.82 3.84 12.86
N LYS A 22 -17.11 4.82 12.31
CA LYS A 22 -17.69 6.13 11.99
C LYS A 22 -18.72 6.02 10.86
N THR A 23 -18.39 5.32 9.78
CA THR A 23 -19.34 5.04 8.68
C THR A 23 -20.53 4.25 9.22
N ILE A 24 -20.28 3.23 10.07
CA ILE A 24 -21.15 2.59 11.07
C ILE A 24 -22.30 3.45 11.59
N LYS A 25 -21.89 4.38 12.42
CA LYS A 25 -22.74 5.26 13.20
C LYS A 25 -23.56 6.22 12.34
N HIS A 26 -23.02 6.64 11.20
CA HIS A 26 -23.64 7.64 10.32
C HIS A 26 -24.37 7.02 9.11
N ARG A 27 -24.50 5.70 9.02
CA ARG A 27 -25.09 4.96 7.89
C ARG A 27 -26.43 5.49 7.37
N LYS A 28 -27.30 6.03 8.25
CA LYS A 28 -28.64 6.50 7.86
C LYS A 28 -28.67 7.81 7.08
N LYS A 29 -27.56 8.55 7.04
CA LYS A 29 -27.46 9.86 6.36
C LYS A 29 -26.60 9.83 5.10
N ILE A 30 -25.99 8.69 4.77
CA ILE A 30 -25.04 8.57 3.64
C ILE A 30 -25.83 8.25 2.37
N THR A 31 -25.55 8.97 1.28
CA THR A 31 -26.17 8.63 -0.02
C THR A 31 -25.60 7.35 -0.61
N CYS A 32 -26.34 6.74 -1.54
CA CYS A 32 -25.88 5.53 -2.23
C CYS A 32 -24.55 5.76 -2.99
N MET A 33 -24.39 6.93 -3.63
CA MET A 33 -23.16 7.25 -4.38
C MET A 33 -21.94 7.39 -3.46
N THR A 34 -22.08 8.12 -2.36
CA THR A 34 -20.99 8.27 -1.38
C THR A 34 -20.63 6.94 -0.74
N GLY A 35 -21.62 6.06 -0.53
CA GLY A 35 -21.38 4.71 -0.07
C GLY A 35 -20.57 3.83 -1.03
N MET A 36 -20.85 3.91 -2.33
CA MET A 36 -20.07 3.22 -3.36
C MET A 36 -18.62 3.69 -3.35
N MET A 37 -18.39 5.01 -3.33
CA MET A 37 -17.03 5.57 -3.29
C MET A 37 -16.26 5.18 -2.03
N ILE A 38 -16.89 5.21 -0.84
CA ILE A 38 -16.25 4.81 0.41
C ILE A 38 -15.80 3.34 0.35
N SER A 39 -16.71 2.47 -0.10
CA SER A 39 -16.46 1.03 -0.19
C SER A 39 -15.30 0.73 -1.15
N MET A 40 -15.34 1.34 -2.34
CA MET A 40 -14.31 1.23 -3.35
C MET A 40 -12.95 1.72 -2.85
N ALA A 41 -12.89 2.93 -2.29
CA ALA A 41 -11.65 3.55 -1.85
C ALA A 41 -10.98 2.77 -0.72
N LEU A 42 -11.76 2.29 0.26
CA LEU A 42 -11.24 1.46 1.35
C LEU A 42 -10.75 0.10 0.85
N GLY A 43 -11.54 -0.57 0.02
CA GLY A 43 -11.17 -1.88 -0.55
C GLY A 43 -9.88 -1.81 -1.36
N MET A 44 -9.78 -0.86 -2.30
CA MET A 44 -8.60 -0.70 -3.14
C MET A 44 -7.36 -0.40 -2.32
N SER A 45 -7.47 0.57 -1.41
CA SER A 45 -6.29 1.11 -0.73
C SER A 45 -5.71 0.13 0.30
N ILE A 46 -6.57 -0.62 0.99
CA ILE A 46 -6.14 -1.73 1.88
C ILE A 46 -5.62 -2.91 1.06
N GLY A 47 -6.30 -3.25 -0.03
CA GLY A 47 -5.86 -4.29 -0.96
C GLY A 47 -4.45 -4.03 -1.48
N ILE A 48 -4.16 -2.80 -1.92
CA ILE A 48 -2.83 -2.42 -2.42
C ILE A 48 -1.78 -2.55 -1.31
N ILE A 49 -2.00 -1.97 -0.13
CA ILE A 49 -0.97 -1.99 0.93
C ILE A 49 -0.68 -3.43 1.38
N ILE A 50 -1.73 -4.20 1.68
CA ILE A 50 -1.55 -5.57 2.15
C ILE A 50 -0.98 -6.45 1.03
N GLY A 51 -1.42 -6.25 -0.21
CA GLY A 51 -0.85 -6.90 -1.39
C GLY A 51 0.65 -6.66 -1.51
N ILE A 52 1.11 -5.41 -1.38
CA ILE A 52 2.54 -5.08 -1.45
C ILE A 52 3.33 -5.77 -0.34
N ILE A 53 2.82 -5.73 0.90
CA ILE A 53 3.48 -6.38 2.04
C ILE A 53 3.59 -7.89 1.79
N LEU A 54 2.53 -8.53 1.30
CA LEU A 54 2.53 -9.94 0.97
C LEU A 54 3.46 -10.27 -0.20
N GLY A 55 3.48 -9.46 -1.26
CA GLY A 55 4.37 -9.62 -2.40
C GLY A 55 5.85 -9.52 -2.03
N ILE A 56 6.18 -8.66 -1.05
CA ILE A 56 7.53 -8.54 -0.50
C ILE A 56 7.90 -9.75 0.37
N ILE A 57 6.96 -10.29 1.18
CA ILE A 57 7.22 -11.42 2.07
C ILE A 57 7.31 -12.74 1.29
N TYR A 58 6.44 -12.91 0.28
CA TYR A 58 6.27 -14.14 -0.49
C TYR A 58 6.73 -13.98 -1.94
N SER A 59 7.86 -13.29 -2.16
CA SER A 59 8.38 -13.02 -3.51
C SER A 59 8.70 -14.29 -4.32
N SER A 60 8.89 -15.44 -3.67
CA SER A 60 9.13 -16.72 -4.35
C SER A 60 7.89 -17.28 -5.07
N ASN A 61 6.67 -16.90 -4.64
CA ASN A 61 5.42 -17.41 -5.19
C ASN A 61 4.41 -16.28 -5.40
N ILE A 62 4.44 -15.67 -6.59
CA ILE A 62 3.53 -14.58 -7.00
C ILE A 62 2.07 -15.02 -6.87
N PHE A 63 1.76 -16.27 -7.23
CA PHE A 63 0.39 -16.80 -7.15
C PHE A 63 -0.17 -16.72 -5.72
N THR A 64 0.59 -17.20 -4.73
CA THR A 64 0.17 -17.18 -3.32
C THR A 64 -0.02 -15.76 -2.81
N SER A 65 0.92 -14.85 -3.13
CA SER A 65 0.83 -13.43 -2.77
C SER A 65 -0.42 -12.76 -3.33
N THR A 66 -0.73 -13.02 -4.60
CA THR A 66 -1.88 -12.45 -5.29
C THR A 66 -3.20 -12.97 -4.74
N VAL A 67 -3.32 -14.28 -4.49
CA VAL A 67 -4.55 -14.87 -3.93
C VAL A 67 -4.82 -14.34 -2.53
N LEU A 68 -3.81 -14.29 -1.66
CA LEU A 68 -4.00 -13.71 -0.31
C LEU A 68 -4.30 -12.21 -0.38
N GLY A 69 -3.58 -11.44 -1.22
CA GLY A 69 -3.82 -10.02 -1.39
C GLY A 69 -5.23 -9.72 -1.87
N MET A 70 -5.72 -10.49 -2.85
CA MET A 70 -7.08 -10.40 -3.37
C MET A 70 -8.11 -10.72 -2.28
N LEU A 71 -7.95 -11.82 -1.54
CA LEU A 71 -8.90 -12.21 -0.49
C LEU A 71 -9.02 -11.14 0.59
N ILE A 72 -7.89 -10.62 1.06
CA ILE A 72 -7.89 -9.59 2.10
C ILE A 72 -8.47 -8.26 1.56
N GLY A 73 -8.14 -7.88 0.32
CA GLY A 73 -8.70 -6.71 -0.34
C GLY A 73 -10.23 -6.80 -0.51
N ILE A 74 -10.74 -7.96 -0.94
CA ILE A 74 -12.18 -8.22 -1.06
C ILE A 74 -12.86 -8.05 0.29
N ILE A 75 -12.34 -8.70 1.35
CA ILE A 75 -12.91 -8.60 2.69
C ILE A 75 -12.94 -7.13 3.13
N ALA A 76 -11.82 -6.42 2.96
CA ALA A 76 -11.69 -5.02 3.34
C ALA A 76 -12.67 -4.09 2.60
N GLY A 77 -13.00 -4.36 1.33
CA GLY A 77 -13.99 -3.61 0.56
C GLY A 77 -15.44 -4.00 0.86
N VAL A 78 -15.71 -5.28 1.12
CA VAL A 78 -17.08 -5.77 1.36
C VAL A 78 -17.63 -5.30 2.72
N LEU A 79 -16.82 -5.27 3.78
CA LEU A 79 -17.26 -4.79 5.11
C LEU A 79 -17.93 -3.40 5.08
N PRO A 80 -17.32 -2.35 4.49
CA PRO A 80 -17.96 -1.04 4.36
C PRO A 80 -19.12 -1.06 3.35
N GLY A 81 -19.07 -1.84 2.28
CA GLY A 81 -20.21 -1.95 1.36
C GLY A 81 -21.47 -2.50 2.03
N LEU A 82 -21.34 -3.56 2.83
CA LEU A 82 -22.46 -4.32 3.42
C LEU A 82 -23.40 -3.47 4.25
N THR A 83 -22.87 -2.44 4.88
CA THR A 83 -23.61 -1.62 5.83
C THR A 83 -24.27 -0.42 5.14
N ILE A 84 -24.06 -0.20 3.83
CA ILE A 84 -24.68 0.89 3.04
C ILE A 84 -25.65 0.35 1.99
N SER A 85 -25.15 -0.37 0.97
CA SER A 85 -25.95 -0.84 -0.16
C SER A 85 -25.30 -2.02 -0.87
N MET A 86 -26.09 -2.83 -1.57
CA MET A 86 -25.56 -3.95 -2.37
C MET A 86 -24.68 -3.48 -3.54
N MET A 87 -24.97 -2.33 -4.13
CA MET A 87 -24.10 -1.73 -5.16
C MET A 87 -22.72 -1.38 -4.60
N ALA A 88 -22.68 -0.82 -3.38
CA ALA A 88 -21.42 -0.53 -2.70
C ALA A 88 -20.63 -1.81 -2.36
N VAL A 89 -21.29 -2.93 -2.08
CA VAL A 89 -20.64 -4.23 -1.89
C VAL A 89 -19.95 -4.68 -3.18
N LEU A 90 -20.63 -4.59 -4.32
CA LEU A 90 -20.06 -4.99 -5.61
C LEU A 90 -18.85 -4.15 -5.98
N ASP A 91 -18.95 -2.81 -5.85
CA ASP A 91 -17.82 -1.92 -6.11
C ASP A 91 -16.65 -2.19 -5.16
N GLY A 92 -16.92 -2.39 -3.87
CA GLY A 92 -15.89 -2.72 -2.88
C GLY A 92 -15.21 -4.06 -3.16
N LEU A 93 -15.97 -5.08 -3.56
CA LEU A 93 -15.45 -6.40 -3.90
C LEU A 93 -14.55 -6.35 -5.13
N LEU A 94 -15.04 -5.75 -6.23
CA LEU A 94 -14.29 -5.65 -7.48
C LEU A 94 -13.03 -4.81 -7.29
N SER A 95 -13.16 -3.67 -6.61
CA SER A 95 -12.05 -2.76 -6.35
C SER A 95 -11.01 -3.36 -5.40
N GLY A 96 -11.45 -4.05 -4.34
CA GLY A 96 -10.57 -4.75 -3.42
C GLY A 96 -9.81 -5.90 -4.08
N ALA A 97 -10.49 -6.67 -4.95
CA ALA A 97 -9.84 -7.72 -5.72
C ALA A 97 -8.76 -7.15 -6.66
N MET A 98 -9.08 -6.10 -7.41
CA MET A 98 -8.15 -5.42 -8.32
C MET A 98 -6.97 -4.79 -7.56
N GLY A 99 -7.24 -4.11 -6.45
CA GLY A 99 -6.21 -3.50 -5.60
C GLY A 99 -5.28 -4.54 -4.98
N GLY A 100 -5.82 -5.66 -4.49
CA GLY A 100 -5.05 -6.77 -3.93
C GLY A 100 -4.11 -7.43 -4.95
N MET A 101 -4.61 -7.65 -6.17
CA MET A 101 -3.79 -8.20 -7.26
C MET A 101 -2.68 -7.23 -7.68
N MET A 102 -3.02 -5.96 -7.92
CA MET A 102 -2.05 -4.96 -8.33
C MET A 102 -1.00 -4.72 -7.25
N GLY A 103 -1.40 -4.68 -5.98
CA GLY A 103 -0.50 -4.55 -4.84
C GLY A 103 0.50 -5.71 -4.74
N ALA A 104 0.03 -6.95 -4.87
CA ALA A 104 0.90 -8.13 -4.84
C ALA A 104 1.94 -8.11 -5.97
N MET A 105 1.51 -7.75 -7.18
CA MET A 105 2.41 -7.62 -8.33
C MET A 105 3.47 -6.53 -8.10
N LEU A 106 3.06 -5.36 -7.61
CA LEU A 106 3.99 -4.29 -7.25
C LEU A 106 4.97 -4.73 -6.16
N GLY A 107 4.52 -5.46 -5.14
CA GLY A 107 5.37 -5.93 -4.06
C GLY A 107 6.49 -6.88 -4.51
N VAL A 108 6.22 -7.73 -5.51
CA VAL A 108 7.23 -8.66 -6.06
C VAL A 108 8.21 -7.95 -7.01
N MET A 109 7.74 -6.97 -7.77
CA MET A 109 8.57 -6.27 -8.77
C MET A 109 9.52 -5.23 -8.17
N VAL A 110 9.29 -4.79 -6.92
CA VAL A 110 10.13 -3.77 -6.29
C VAL A 110 11.46 -4.36 -5.82
N SER A 111 12.56 -3.77 -6.29
CA SER A 111 13.92 -4.14 -5.88
C SER A 111 14.14 -3.92 -4.38
N SER A 112 15.02 -4.73 -3.79
CA SER A 112 15.28 -4.75 -2.35
C SER A 112 15.61 -3.39 -1.74
N GLU A 113 16.31 -2.55 -2.49
CA GLU A 113 16.73 -1.19 -2.13
C GLU A 113 15.56 -0.20 -1.97
N TYR A 114 14.48 -0.37 -2.74
CA TYR A 114 13.34 0.56 -2.79
C TYR A 114 12.12 0.06 -2.02
N ARG A 115 12.19 -1.13 -1.41
CA ARG A 115 11.07 -1.73 -0.65
C ARG A 115 10.55 -0.82 0.46
N ASP A 116 11.45 -0.18 1.18
CA ASP A 116 11.10 0.79 2.22
C ASP A 116 10.36 2.01 1.66
N ILE A 117 10.87 2.57 0.56
CA ILE A 117 10.35 3.80 -0.03
C ILE A 117 8.97 3.58 -0.62
N ILE A 118 8.76 2.46 -1.34
CA ILE A 118 7.46 2.18 -1.96
C ILE A 118 6.37 1.95 -0.92
N VAL A 119 6.66 1.22 0.16
CA VAL A 119 5.68 0.96 1.23
C VAL A 119 5.31 2.27 1.94
N LYS A 120 6.30 3.12 2.21
CA LYS A 120 6.10 4.47 2.78
C LYS A 120 5.21 5.32 1.87
N LEU A 121 5.50 5.34 0.57
CA LEU A 121 4.74 6.12 -0.40
C LEU A 121 3.30 5.64 -0.53
N MET A 122 3.08 4.32 -0.59
CA MET A 122 1.74 3.75 -0.71
C MET A 122 0.90 3.95 0.55
N PHE A 123 1.55 3.92 1.72
CA PHE A 123 0.89 4.31 2.96
C PHE A 123 0.48 5.79 2.94
N LEU A 124 1.37 6.69 2.51
CA LEU A 124 1.05 8.10 2.39
C LEU A 124 -0.18 8.32 1.49
N LEU A 125 -0.22 7.64 0.34
CA LEU A 125 -1.38 7.68 -0.55
C LEU A 125 -2.65 7.16 0.11
N PHE A 126 -2.57 6.08 0.90
CA PHE A 126 -3.71 5.58 1.66
C PHE A 126 -4.27 6.64 2.62
N VAL A 127 -3.42 7.31 3.39
CA VAL A 127 -3.85 8.38 4.30
C VAL A 127 -4.48 9.54 3.52
N PHE A 128 -3.90 9.91 2.38
CA PHE A 128 -4.43 10.95 1.51
C PHE A 128 -5.81 10.59 0.95
N THR A 129 -5.98 9.36 0.45
CA THR A 129 -7.27 8.84 -0.02
C THR A 129 -8.30 8.84 1.10
N LEU A 130 -7.94 8.39 2.31
CA LEU A 130 -8.83 8.44 3.47
C LEU A 130 -9.25 9.86 3.81
N LEU A 131 -8.35 10.84 3.72
CA LEU A 131 -8.67 12.25 3.96
C LEU A 131 -9.68 12.77 2.95
N ILE A 132 -9.51 12.47 1.66
CA ILE A 132 -10.46 12.89 0.62
C ILE A 132 -11.83 12.26 0.86
N VAL A 133 -11.90 10.95 1.11
CA VAL A 133 -13.16 10.25 1.36
C VAL A 133 -13.85 10.83 2.61
N PHE A 134 -13.07 11.16 3.63
CA PHE A 134 -13.58 11.80 4.84
C PHE A 134 -14.10 13.22 4.60
N TYR A 135 -13.42 14.00 3.76
CA TYR A 135 -13.87 15.33 3.37
C TYR A 135 -15.24 15.26 2.69
N ILE A 136 -15.37 14.39 1.68
CA ILE A 136 -16.63 14.16 0.96
C ILE A 136 -17.74 13.69 1.93
N LEU A 137 -17.41 12.78 2.84
CA LEU A 137 -18.36 12.30 3.84
C LEU A 137 -18.83 13.42 4.80
N ASN A 138 -17.95 14.33 5.22
CA ASN A 138 -18.37 15.44 6.08
C ASN A 138 -19.24 16.46 5.34
N GLU A 139 -18.96 16.70 4.05
CA GLU A 139 -19.76 17.56 3.20
C GLU A 139 -21.19 17.03 3.03
N GLU A 140 -21.37 15.72 2.84
CA GLU A 140 -22.69 15.11 2.77
C GLU A 140 -23.45 15.11 4.11
N LEU A 141 -22.75 15.02 5.22
CA LEU A 141 -23.38 14.89 6.53
C LEU A 141 -23.84 16.23 7.14
N ASP A 142 -23.62 17.35 6.44
CA ASP A 142 -23.92 18.73 6.85
C ASP A 142 -23.56 18.99 8.33
N ILE A 143 -22.38 18.49 8.72
CA ILE A 143 -21.91 18.58 10.11
C ILE A 143 -21.41 20.02 10.31
N ASP A 144 -21.99 20.74 11.28
CA ASP A 144 -21.64 22.12 11.61
C ASP A 144 -20.10 22.38 11.63
N HIS A 145 -19.68 23.50 11.03
CA HIS A 145 -18.27 23.86 10.74
C HIS A 145 -17.33 23.72 11.96
N LYS A 146 -17.85 23.86 13.18
CA LYS A 146 -17.09 23.73 14.44
C LYS A 146 -16.65 22.28 14.74
N SER A 147 -17.46 21.28 14.37
CA SER A 147 -17.12 19.85 14.51
C SER A 147 -16.26 19.38 13.32
N ILE A 148 -16.41 20.00 12.15
CA ILE A 148 -15.51 19.82 11.00
C ILE A 148 -14.08 20.25 11.35
N LEU A 149 -13.88 21.38 12.03
CA LEU A 149 -12.55 21.83 12.44
C LEU A 149 -11.88 20.89 13.44
N HIS A 150 -12.62 20.35 14.41
CA HIS A 150 -12.08 19.34 15.32
C HIS A 150 -11.71 18.04 14.57
N ASN A 151 -12.54 17.60 13.61
CA ASN A 151 -12.23 16.47 12.72
C ASN A 151 -11.02 16.73 11.82
N HIS A 152 -10.89 17.93 11.25
CA HIS A 152 -9.78 18.35 10.41
C HIS A 152 -8.49 18.42 11.22
N VAL A 153 -8.56 18.94 12.45
CA VAL A 153 -7.43 18.96 13.38
C VAL A 153 -7.05 17.54 13.80
N VAL A 154 -8.01 16.64 14.03
CA VAL A 154 -7.73 15.22 14.33
C VAL A 154 -7.10 14.52 13.11
N MET A 155 -7.58 14.76 11.89
CA MET A 155 -7.00 14.18 10.66
C MET A 155 -5.62 14.76 10.32
N ALA A 156 -5.45 16.08 10.47
CA ALA A 156 -4.15 16.74 10.33
C ALA A 156 -3.17 16.30 11.40
N PHE A 157 -3.63 16.14 12.65
CA PHE A 157 -2.84 15.56 13.74
C PHE A 157 -2.48 14.10 13.45
N LEU A 158 -3.37 13.32 12.85
CA LEU A 158 -3.08 11.95 12.40
C LEU A 158 -1.97 11.94 11.34
N ILE A 159 -2.03 12.84 10.36
CA ILE A 159 -0.99 13.01 9.33
C ILE A 159 0.34 13.46 9.92
N VAL A 160 0.33 14.44 10.83
CA VAL A 160 1.54 14.97 11.46
C VAL A 160 2.14 13.95 12.44
N ALA A 161 1.32 13.30 13.26
CA ALA A 161 1.75 12.23 14.14
C ALA A 161 2.29 11.04 13.35
N PHE A 162 1.66 10.71 12.21
CA PHE A 162 2.15 9.70 11.29
C PHE A 162 3.52 10.07 10.70
N PHE A 163 3.69 11.31 10.23
CA PHE A 163 4.97 11.81 9.72
C PHE A 163 6.06 11.80 10.79
N VAL A 164 5.72 12.17 12.03
CA VAL A 164 6.62 12.15 13.19
C VAL A 164 7.00 10.72 13.60
N ILE A 165 6.03 9.80 13.60
CA ILE A 165 6.25 8.37 13.87
C ILE A 165 7.10 7.73 12.77
N PHE A 166 6.89 8.08 11.50
CA PHE A 166 7.69 7.61 10.36
C PHE A 166 9.12 8.17 10.36
N ASN A 167 9.32 9.38 10.88
CA ASN A 167 10.65 9.95 11.05
C ASN A 167 11.44 9.29 12.20
N GLN A 168 10.76 8.69 13.18
CA GLN A 168 11.40 7.96 14.29
C GLN A 168 11.53 6.46 14.06
N LEU A 169 10.66 5.86 13.24
CA LEU A 169 10.77 4.46 12.86
C LEU A 169 11.93 4.31 11.86
N GLY A 170 12.99 3.60 12.29
CA GLY A 170 14.09 3.19 11.44
C GLY A 170 13.64 2.35 10.23
N PRO A 171 14.57 1.77 9.45
CA PRO A 171 14.22 1.08 8.21
C PRO A 171 13.17 -0.03 8.45
N VAL A 172 12.12 -0.03 7.63
CA VAL A 172 10.97 -0.96 7.66
C VAL A 172 11.42 -2.36 7.31
N PHE A 173 12.49 -2.50 6.52
CA PHE A 173 13.19 -3.76 6.31
C PHE A 173 14.62 -3.66 6.85
N PRO A 174 15.19 -4.71 7.45
CA PRO A 174 16.60 -4.70 7.77
C PRO A 174 17.35 -4.54 6.44
N GLY A 175 18.10 -3.44 6.29
CA GLY A 175 19.09 -3.36 5.23
C GLY A 175 20.10 -4.47 5.49
N ASP A 176 20.36 -5.31 4.48
CA ASP A 176 21.60 -6.07 4.50
C ASP A 176 22.72 -5.04 4.60
N ASN A 177 23.47 -5.09 5.70
CA ASN A 177 24.66 -4.27 5.85
C ASN A 177 25.56 -4.64 4.68
N VAL A 178 25.62 -3.77 3.67
CA VAL A 178 26.73 -3.76 2.72
C VAL A 178 27.93 -3.39 3.56
N ASN A 179 28.61 -4.43 4.07
CA ASN A 179 29.96 -4.31 4.55
C ASN A 179 30.76 -3.84 3.34
N GLN A 180 31.01 -2.54 3.34
CA GLN A 180 32.10 -1.92 2.62
C GLN A 180 33.39 -2.63 3.07
N HIS A 181 33.79 -3.65 2.31
CA HIS A 181 35.14 -4.18 2.37
C HIS A 181 35.88 -3.56 1.19
N ASP A 182 36.52 -2.44 1.48
CA ASP A 182 37.63 -1.95 0.67
C ASP A 182 38.70 -3.06 0.63
N GLY A 183 38.92 -3.61 -0.56
CA GLY A 183 39.93 -4.62 -0.83
C GLY A 183 40.52 -4.39 -2.20
N HIS A 184 41.50 -3.50 -2.27
CA HIS A 184 42.42 -3.39 -3.40
C HIS A 184 43.03 -4.76 -3.72
N GLY A 185 42.95 -5.16 -4.98
CA GLY A 185 43.67 -6.30 -5.55
C GLY A 185 43.62 -6.21 -7.06
N GLU A 186 44.62 -5.53 -7.64
CA GLU A 186 44.95 -5.66 -9.05
C GLU A 186 45.18 -7.14 -9.39
N GLU A 187 44.47 -7.66 -10.39
CA GLU A 187 45.05 -8.64 -11.31
C GLU A 187 44.45 -8.44 -12.69
N SER A 188 45.35 -8.05 -13.59
CA SER A 188 45.15 -7.80 -15.01
C SER A 188 44.92 -9.12 -15.74
N HIS A 189 43.82 -9.22 -16.50
CA HIS A 189 43.78 -10.10 -17.66
C HIS A 189 42.96 -9.44 -18.78
N ASP A 190 43.72 -8.87 -19.70
CA ASP A 190 43.33 -8.42 -21.02
C ASP A 190 42.85 -9.61 -21.88
N LEU A 191 42.03 -9.27 -22.89
CA LEU A 191 41.79 -10.01 -24.13
C LEU A 191 40.60 -11.01 -24.21
N SER A 192 39.48 -10.54 -24.75
CA SER A 192 38.90 -11.15 -25.97
C SER A 192 37.97 -10.17 -26.70
N ASN A 193 38.63 -9.38 -27.55
CA ASN A 193 38.09 -8.54 -28.61
C ASN A 193 37.29 -9.40 -29.63
N PRO A 194 36.03 -9.06 -29.97
CA PRO A 194 35.16 -9.84 -30.86
C PRO A 194 35.53 -9.75 -32.36
N LEU A 195 36.80 -9.52 -32.70
CA LEU A 195 37.27 -9.24 -34.07
C LEU A 195 38.18 -10.33 -34.65
N LYS A 196 38.24 -11.52 -34.02
CA LYS A 196 38.95 -12.71 -34.54
C LYS A 196 38.04 -13.72 -35.25
N ASP A 197 36.75 -13.78 -34.94
CA ASP A 197 35.81 -14.74 -35.55
C ASP A 197 35.42 -14.44 -37.01
N LEU A 198 35.94 -13.36 -37.60
CA LEU A 198 35.61 -12.94 -38.97
C LEU A 198 36.74 -13.22 -39.99
N LYS A 199 37.84 -13.86 -39.58
CA LYS A 199 38.93 -14.27 -40.50
C LYS A 199 38.98 -15.76 -40.79
N ASP A 200 38.23 -16.59 -40.08
CA ASP A 200 38.18 -18.04 -40.33
C ASP A 200 37.11 -18.44 -41.37
N TYR A 201 36.46 -17.47 -42.04
CA TYR A 201 35.47 -17.73 -43.10
C TYR A 201 35.98 -17.46 -44.53
N GLU A 202 37.25 -17.06 -44.70
CA GLU A 202 37.81 -16.70 -46.03
C GLU A 202 38.83 -17.72 -46.58
N HIS A 203 39.06 -18.84 -45.89
CA HIS A 203 39.91 -19.93 -46.40
C HIS A 203 39.32 -21.31 -46.10
N GLU A 204 38.22 -21.65 -46.77
CA GLU A 204 37.91 -23.03 -47.17
C GLU A 204 37.32 -23.04 -48.59
#